data_AF-A0A7C4IYN2-F1
#
_entry.id   AF-A0A7C4IYN2-F1
#
_cell.length_a   1.000
_cell.length_b   1.000
_cell.length_c   1.000
_cell.angle_alpha   90.00
_cell.angle_beta   90.00
_cell.angle_gamma   90.00
#
_symmetry.space_group_name_H-M   'P 1'
#
loop_
_entity.id
_entity.type
_entity.pdbx_description
1 polymer ?
#
loop_
_entity_poly.entity_id
_entity_poly.type
_entity_poly.pdbx_seq_one_letter_code
_entity_poly.pdbx_strand_id
1 'polypeptide(L)'
;MPTGACGIHCDVCRLNILGMCSTCGPGTSEEAQQKMAVQIRVLGSPCPILECASSRGIAHCLRDCDDFPCERFAAYPFSEGFLKMQQRRRNDVEQKLDPTKEKIQVPVHYWEQLEQKDMAVLCGNSLATAYSQEDIVLPILGREILVDRRNHSLRRKKLGEWEPVAHPLLELLVLVYLLQAGPQLLSRELVSAKELKTAHFFQGPHELNIGGVLKRFGRDLKGFRKAAESLGGEGQSLADAAFRIPAFPKVPLYYLLWEGDEEFDPRLSVLFDRSIEAHLSADAIWGLVALVSDALLKTPDLPF
;
A
#
# COMPACT_ATOMS: atom_id res chain seq x y z
N MET A 1 21.99 -11.84 5.86
CA MET A 1 20.94 -12.37 6.77
C MET A 1 20.01 -11.23 7.17
N PRO A 2 18.67 -11.41 7.23
CA PRO A 2 17.74 -10.32 7.50
C PRO A 2 17.77 -9.85 8.96
N THR A 3 18.44 -10.57 9.85
CA THR A 3 18.56 -10.24 11.27
C THR A 3 19.48 -9.05 11.48
N GLY A 4 18.95 -8.00 12.11
CA GLY A 4 19.72 -6.83 12.49
C GLY A 4 20.73 -7.11 13.61
N ALA A 5 21.65 -6.17 13.84
CA ALA A 5 22.54 -6.20 15.01
C ALA A 5 21.79 -6.31 16.35
N CYS A 6 20.56 -5.78 16.42
CA CYS A 6 19.68 -5.88 17.59
C CYS A 6 18.99 -7.25 17.78
N GLY A 7 19.19 -8.21 16.88
CA GLY A 7 18.53 -9.52 16.91
C GLY A 7 17.13 -9.55 16.29
N ILE A 8 16.59 -8.40 15.85
CA ILE A 8 15.29 -8.36 15.17
C ILE A 8 15.43 -8.84 13.73
N HIS A 9 14.67 -9.86 13.37
CA HIS A 9 14.56 -10.31 11.99
C HIS A 9 13.80 -9.26 11.16
N CYS A 10 14.46 -8.61 10.19
CA CYS A 10 13.85 -7.50 9.45
C CYS A 10 12.61 -7.94 8.64
N ASP A 11 12.47 -9.23 8.30
CA ASP A 11 11.27 -9.71 7.60
C ASP A 11 10.02 -9.80 8.48
N VAL A 12 10.16 -9.71 9.81
CA VAL A 12 8.99 -9.56 10.71
C VAL A 12 8.59 -8.08 10.91
N CYS A 13 9.34 -7.13 10.34
CA CYS A 13 9.07 -5.70 10.48
C CYS A 13 8.16 -5.18 9.36
N ARG A 14 7.02 -4.58 9.74
CA ARG A 14 6.06 -3.97 8.80
C ARG A 14 6.68 -2.89 7.91
N LEU A 15 7.66 -2.12 8.40
CA LEU A 15 8.33 -1.10 7.58
C LEU A 15 9.15 -1.70 6.42
N ASN A 16 9.77 -2.87 6.65
CA ASN A 16 10.52 -3.58 5.61
C ASN A 16 9.55 -4.20 4.59
N ILE A 17 8.41 -4.74 5.05
CA ILE A 17 7.34 -5.26 4.19
C ILE A 17 6.73 -4.15 3.31
N LEU A 18 6.58 -2.94 3.86
CA LEU A 18 6.06 -1.77 3.14
C LEU A 18 7.13 -1.08 2.26
N GLY A 19 8.37 -1.60 2.18
CA GLY A 19 9.46 -1.00 1.41
C GLY A 19 10.02 0.32 1.96
N MET A 20 9.52 0.78 3.12
CA MET A 20 9.98 2.01 3.81
C MET A 20 11.29 1.82 4.57
N CYS A 21 11.69 0.57 4.78
CA CYS A 21 12.96 0.22 5.38
C CYS A 21 13.56 -0.96 4.61
N SER A 22 14.85 -1.17 4.85
CA SER A 22 15.65 -2.27 4.32
C SER A 22 16.36 -2.91 5.50
N THR A 23 16.81 -4.15 5.33
CA THR A 23 17.60 -4.82 6.37
C THR A 23 18.83 -4.00 6.75
N CYS A 24 19.17 -4.01 8.04
CA CYS A 24 20.44 -3.49 8.52
C CYS A 24 21.51 -4.57 8.66
N GLY A 25 21.16 -5.85 8.56
CA GLY A 25 22.10 -6.95 8.74
C GLY A 25 22.84 -6.98 10.09
N PRO A 26 23.81 -7.90 10.23
CA PRO A 26 24.75 -7.91 11.35
C PRO A 26 25.57 -6.61 11.41
N GLY A 27 25.96 -6.17 12.60
CA GLY A 27 26.72 -4.91 12.77
C GLY A 27 28.06 -4.86 12.02
N THR A 28 28.62 -6.03 11.70
CA THR A 28 29.88 -6.20 10.95
C THR A 28 29.69 -6.24 9.43
N SER A 29 28.45 -6.19 8.93
CA SER A 29 28.17 -6.41 7.52
C SER A 29 28.21 -5.12 6.69
N GLU A 30 28.38 -5.26 5.37
CA GLU A 30 28.35 -4.12 4.45
C GLU A 30 26.96 -3.46 4.44
N GLU A 31 25.90 -4.26 4.57
CA GLU A 31 24.52 -3.77 4.68
C GLU A 31 24.33 -2.86 5.90
N ALA A 32 24.99 -3.16 7.03
CA ALA A 32 24.95 -2.29 8.20
C ALA A 32 25.57 -0.93 7.91
N GLN A 33 26.71 -0.91 7.21
CA GLN A 33 27.40 0.33 6.83
C GLN A 33 26.54 1.16 5.87
N GLN A 34 26.02 0.53 4.82
CA GLN A 34 25.13 1.18 3.85
C GLN A 34 23.87 1.73 4.55
N LYS A 35 23.30 0.96 5.49
CA LYS A 35 22.12 1.38 6.24
C LYS A 35 22.39 2.57 7.14
N MET A 36 23.52 2.57 7.86
CA MET A 36 23.93 3.71 8.69
C MET A 36 24.16 4.96 7.85
N ALA A 37 24.81 4.85 6.69
CA ALA A 37 25.00 5.98 5.78
C ALA A 37 23.66 6.57 5.31
N VAL A 38 22.68 5.73 4.97
CA VAL A 38 21.32 6.18 4.64
C VAL A 38 20.64 6.83 5.83
N GLN A 39 20.77 6.26 7.04
CA GLN A 39 20.17 6.82 8.25
C GLN A 39 20.76 8.19 8.61
N ILE A 40 22.08 8.37 8.50
CA ILE A 40 22.73 9.67 8.71
C ILE A 40 22.21 10.69 7.70
N ARG A 41 22.15 10.33 6.41
CA ARG A 41 21.67 11.23 5.36
C ARG A 41 20.20 11.63 5.54
N VAL A 42 19.35 10.71 5.98
CA VAL A 42 17.89 10.91 6.04
C VAL A 42 17.42 11.42 7.41
N LEU A 43 18.13 11.06 8.50
CA LEU A 43 17.68 11.26 9.88
C LEU A 43 18.65 12.08 10.73
N GLY A 44 19.84 12.39 10.22
CA GLY A 44 20.90 13.09 10.95
C GLY A 44 21.71 12.20 11.91
N SER A 45 21.26 10.97 12.21
CA SER A 45 21.98 10.01 13.04
C SER A 45 21.62 8.55 12.69
N PRO A 46 22.54 7.59 12.92
CA PRO A 46 22.27 6.16 12.77
C PRO A 46 21.45 5.63 13.95
N CYS A 47 20.95 4.39 13.82
CA CYS A 47 20.40 3.67 14.97
C CYS A 47 21.50 3.47 16.03
N PRO A 48 21.29 3.88 17.30
CA PRO A 48 22.32 3.78 18.33
C PRO A 48 22.80 2.34 18.61
N ILE A 49 21.93 1.34 18.38
CA ILE A 49 22.30 -0.08 18.52
C ILE A 49 23.19 -0.52 17.36
N LEU A 50 22.81 -0.16 16.13
CA LEU A 50 23.57 -0.52 14.92
C LEU A 50 24.94 0.17 14.92
N GLU A 51 25.01 1.45 15.30
CA GLU A 51 26.24 2.22 15.43
C GLU A 51 27.18 1.64 16.49
N CYS A 52 26.64 1.30 17.67
CA CYS A 52 27.41 0.66 18.74
C CYS A 52 27.95 -0.71 18.30
N ALA A 53 27.11 -1.54 17.71
CA ALA A 53 27.51 -2.86 17.25
C ALA A 53 28.58 -2.77 16.15
N SER A 54 28.40 -1.88 15.18
CA SER A 54 29.35 -1.71 14.08
C SER A 54 30.69 -1.16 14.55
N SER A 55 30.68 -0.13 15.40
CA SER A 55 31.93 0.47 15.94
C SER A 55 32.73 -0.49 16.83
N ARG A 56 32.05 -1.45 17.46
CA ARG A 56 32.67 -2.49 18.30
C ARG A 56 32.96 -3.80 17.57
N GLY A 57 32.66 -3.90 16.27
CA GLY A 57 32.83 -5.14 15.51
C GLY A 57 31.94 -6.29 15.98
N ILE A 58 30.77 -5.98 16.57
CA ILE A 58 29.81 -6.96 17.09
C ILE A 58 28.78 -7.26 15.99
N ALA A 59 28.64 -8.54 15.63
CA ALA A 59 27.67 -8.95 14.61
C ALA A 59 26.23 -8.88 15.15
N HIS A 60 25.93 -9.53 16.28
CA HIS A 60 24.63 -9.45 16.94
C HIS A 60 24.79 -9.26 18.45
N CYS A 61 24.16 -8.23 19.02
CA CYS A 61 24.29 -7.92 20.45
C CYS A 61 23.86 -9.08 21.35
N LEU A 62 22.79 -9.80 21.01
CA LEU A 62 22.29 -10.91 21.82
C LEU A 62 23.25 -12.11 21.88
N ARG A 63 24.11 -12.28 20.87
CA ARG A 63 24.99 -13.44 20.73
C ARG A 63 26.44 -13.11 21.03
N ASP A 64 26.89 -11.94 20.60
CA ASP A 64 28.31 -11.60 20.46
C ASP A 64 28.75 -10.45 21.40
N CYS A 65 27.84 -9.84 22.16
CA CYS A 65 28.17 -8.75 23.09
C CYS A 65 28.22 -9.27 24.54
N ASP A 66 29.41 -9.28 25.14
CA ASP A 66 29.58 -9.71 26.53
C ASP A 66 28.87 -8.79 27.54
N ASP A 67 28.67 -7.51 27.20
CA ASP A 67 27.92 -6.57 28.04
C ASP A 67 26.40 -6.77 27.98
N PHE A 68 25.90 -7.68 27.13
CA PHE A 68 24.47 -7.89 26.99
C PHE A 68 23.92 -8.71 28.17
N PRO A 69 22.79 -8.31 28.80
CA PRO A 69 21.97 -7.13 28.51
C PRO A 69 22.58 -5.83 29.06
N CYS A 70 22.71 -4.80 28.22
CA CYS A 70 23.22 -3.49 28.61
C CYS A 70 22.13 -2.41 28.63
N GLU A 71 22.47 -1.19 29.04
CA GLU A 71 21.54 -0.05 29.11
C GLU A 71 20.83 0.26 27.78
N ARG A 72 21.42 -0.11 26.63
CA ARG A 72 20.79 0.06 25.30
C ARG A 72 19.59 -0.86 25.07
N PHE A 73 19.46 -1.90 25.88
CA PHE A 73 18.34 -2.84 25.90
C PHE A 73 17.51 -2.76 27.19
N ALA A 74 17.76 -1.77 28.05
CA ALA A 74 17.06 -1.60 29.34
C ALA A 74 15.53 -1.39 29.18
N ALA A 75 15.07 -1.00 28.00
CA ALA A 75 13.64 -0.99 27.63
C ALA A 75 13.33 -2.20 26.74
N TYR A 76 13.04 -3.34 27.37
CA TYR A 76 12.61 -4.56 26.69
C TYR A 76 11.08 -4.54 26.41
N PRO A 77 10.60 -5.02 25.25
CA PRO A 77 11.35 -5.49 24.07
C PRO A 77 11.74 -4.37 23.09
N PHE A 78 11.19 -3.16 23.25
CA PHE A 78 11.43 -2.02 22.36
C PHE A 78 11.57 -0.71 23.15
N SER A 79 12.56 0.11 22.78
CA SER A 79 12.74 1.44 23.37
C SER A 79 11.65 2.43 22.95
N GLU A 80 11.39 3.45 23.76
CA GLU A 80 10.43 4.52 23.43
C GLU A 80 10.76 5.21 22.10
N GLY A 81 12.05 5.40 21.81
CA GLY A 81 12.52 5.93 20.53
C GLY A 81 12.18 5.02 19.34
N PHE A 82 12.31 3.69 19.48
CA PHE A 82 11.90 2.74 18.46
C PHE A 82 10.40 2.79 18.22
N LEU A 83 9.60 2.85 19.29
CA LEU A 83 8.13 2.94 19.19
C LEU A 83 7.68 4.24 18.51
N LYS A 84 8.26 5.39 18.89
CA LYS A 84 7.99 6.68 18.23
C LYS A 84 8.41 6.68 16.76
N MET A 85 9.55 6.07 16.41
CA MET A 85 9.99 5.91 15.03
C MET A 85 9.02 5.02 14.21
N GLN A 86 8.59 3.90 14.78
CA GLN A 86 7.60 3.01 14.15
C GLN A 86 6.27 3.73 13.94
N GLN A 87 5.76 4.45 14.95
CA GLN A 87 4.54 5.25 14.84
C GLN A 87 4.70 6.30 13.74
N ARG A 88 5.76 7.13 13.80
CA ARG A 88 6.01 8.16 12.80
C ARG A 88 6.09 7.58 11.39
N ARG A 89 6.87 6.53 11.15
CA ARG A 89 7.04 5.99 9.79
C ARG A 89 5.83 5.22 9.26
N ARG A 90 5.01 4.66 10.16
CA ARG A 90 3.74 4.03 9.78
C ARG A 90 2.64 5.06 9.57
N ASN A 91 2.74 6.20 10.24
CA ASN A 91 1.82 7.34 10.18
C ASN A 91 2.32 8.50 9.31
N ASP A 92 3.52 8.41 8.72
CA ASP A 92 3.95 9.19 7.56
C ASP A 92 3.09 8.68 6.39
N VAL A 93 1.81 9.02 6.49
CA VAL A 93 0.94 9.22 5.36
C VAL A 93 1.67 10.25 4.46
N GLU A 94 1.46 10.19 3.15
CA GLU A 94 1.63 11.36 2.25
C GLU A 94 2.88 11.55 1.39
N GLN A 95 3.78 10.59 1.18
CA GLN A 95 4.65 10.66 -0.01
C GLN A 95 4.80 9.30 -0.68
N LYS A 96 3.68 8.71 -1.11
CA LYS A 96 3.77 7.66 -2.13
C LYS A 96 4.42 8.28 -3.35
N LEU A 97 5.49 7.64 -3.77
CA LEU A 97 6.17 8.00 -4.99
C LEU A 97 5.48 7.32 -6.17
N ASP A 98 5.48 7.97 -7.31
CA ASP A 98 5.11 7.36 -8.57
C ASP A 98 6.17 6.30 -8.99
N PRO A 99 5.98 5.59 -10.10
CA PRO A 99 6.96 4.62 -10.63
C PRO A 99 8.37 5.22 -10.85
N THR A 100 8.46 6.53 -11.06
CA THR A 100 9.71 7.27 -11.31
C THR A 100 10.37 7.79 -10.03
N LYS A 101 9.79 7.49 -8.86
CA LYS A 101 10.24 7.91 -7.52
C LYS A 101 10.00 9.41 -7.23
N GLU A 102 9.04 10.02 -7.90
CA GLU A 102 8.60 11.39 -7.68
C GLU A 102 7.34 11.46 -6.80
N LYS A 103 7.11 12.58 -6.11
CA LYS A 103 5.92 12.74 -5.27
C LYS A 103 4.67 12.79 -6.14
N ILE A 104 3.65 12.03 -5.77
CA ILE A 104 2.34 12.13 -6.41
C ILE A 104 1.74 13.50 -6.14
N GLN A 105 1.44 14.24 -7.21
CA GLN A 105 0.73 15.51 -7.16
C GLN A 105 -0.69 15.32 -7.69
N VAL A 106 -1.67 15.92 -7.00
CA VAL A 106 -3.05 15.96 -7.47
C VAL A 106 -3.23 17.24 -8.30
N PRO A 107 -3.52 17.15 -9.61
CA PRO A 107 -3.71 18.34 -10.41
C PRO A 107 -4.97 19.08 -9.99
N VAL A 108 -4.84 20.35 -9.56
CA VAL A 108 -5.97 21.17 -9.10
C VAL A 108 -7.12 21.23 -10.12
N HIS A 109 -6.79 21.30 -11.40
CA HIS A 109 -7.77 21.36 -12.48
C HIS A 109 -8.67 20.10 -12.59
N TYR A 110 -8.32 18.96 -11.98
CA TYR A 110 -9.21 17.80 -11.93
C TYR A 110 -10.43 18.06 -11.07
N TRP A 111 -10.27 18.79 -9.96
CA TRP A 111 -11.40 19.21 -9.13
C TRP A 111 -12.29 20.21 -9.88
N GLU A 112 -11.69 21.20 -10.55
CA GLU A 112 -12.41 22.19 -11.37
C GLU A 112 -13.20 21.51 -12.50
N GLN A 113 -12.63 20.48 -13.14
CA GLN A 113 -13.34 19.69 -14.16
C GLN A 113 -14.48 18.86 -13.55
N LEU A 114 -14.28 18.32 -12.34
CA LEU A 114 -15.29 17.52 -11.66
C LEU A 114 -16.49 18.38 -11.23
N GLU A 115 -16.27 19.62 -10.79
CA GLU A 115 -17.33 20.59 -10.47
C GLU A 115 -18.22 20.89 -11.68
N GLN A 116 -17.65 20.89 -12.88
CA GLN A 116 -18.39 21.17 -14.13
C GLN A 116 -19.22 19.99 -14.63
N LYS A 117 -19.06 18.79 -14.07
CA LYS A 117 -19.82 17.60 -14.48
C LYS A 117 -21.27 17.68 -13.98
N ASP A 118 -22.19 17.24 -14.85
CA ASP A 118 -23.57 16.99 -14.45
C ASP A 118 -23.64 15.83 -13.45
N MET A 119 -24.38 16.03 -12.35
CA MET A 119 -24.46 15.09 -11.24
C MET A 119 -25.09 13.75 -11.66
N ALA A 120 -26.12 13.78 -12.51
CA ALA A 120 -26.79 12.56 -12.93
C ALA A 120 -25.89 11.72 -13.85
N VAL A 121 -25.19 12.36 -14.78
CA VAL A 121 -24.18 11.70 -15.63
C VAL A 121 -23.03 11.15 -14.79
N LEU A 122 -22.53 11.93 -13.83
CA LEU A 122 -21.44 11.53 -12.93
C LEU A 122 -21.82 10.28 -12.12
N CYS A 123 -22.96 10.31 -11.44
CA CYS A 123 -23.46 9.17 -10.66
C CYS A 123 -23.75 7.95 -11.55
N GLY A 124 -24.40 8.16 -12.71
CA GLY A 124 -24.73 7.08 -13.64
C GLY A 124 -23.51 6.35 -14.20
N ASN A 125 -22.46 7.09 -14.56
CA ASN A 125 -21.26 6.49 -15.13
C ASN A 125 -20.33 5.86 -14.09
N SER A 126 -20.25 6.45 -12.89
CA SER A 126 -19.32 6.02 -11.83
C SER A 126 -19.91 5.05 -10.81
N LEU A 127 -21.25 4.91 -10.79
CA LEU A 127 -22.02 4.25 -9.73
C LEU A 127 -21.79 4.89 -8.34
N ALA A 128 -21.50 6.19 -8.30
CA ALA A 128 -21.58 6.99 -7.09
C ALA A 128 -23.04 7.32 -6.75
N THR A 129 -23.30 7.60 -5.48
CA THR A 129 -24.62 8.02 -4.98
C THR A 129 -24.58 9.50 -4.64
N ALA A 130 -25.59 10.27 -5.09
CA ALA A 130 -25.73 11.66 -4.66
C ALA A 130 -26.01 11.72 -3.15
N TYR A 131 -25.18 12.47 -2.42
CA TYR A 131 -25.35 12.71 -0.99
C TYR A 131 -26.11 14.01 -0.74
N SER A 132 -25.80 15.03 -1.52
CA SER A 132 -26.43 16.34 -1.52
C SER A 132 -26.53 16.86 -2.96
N GLN A 133 -26.90 18.13 -3.15
CA GLN A 133 -26.84 18.75 -4.48
C GLN A 133 -25.40 18.88 -5.02
N GLU A 134 -24.41 18.90 -4.13
CA GLU A 134 -23.01 19.17 -4.47
C GLU A 134 -22.10 17.95 -4.25
N ASP A 135 -22.43 17.08 -3.30
CA ASP A 135 -21.56 15.99 -2.85
C ASP A 135 -22.04 14.62 -3.32
N ILE A 136 -21.09 13.72 -3.54
CA ILE A 136 -21.35 12.31 -3.86
C ILE A 136 -20.63 11.39 -2.88
N VAL A 137 -21.21 10.22 -2.64
CA VAL A 137 -20.56 9.09 -1.96
C VAL A 137 -20.12 8.08 -3.00
N LEU A 138 -18.84 7.70 -2.96
CA LEU A 138 -18.27 6.66 -3.79
C LEU A 138 -17.82 5.48 -2.89
N PRO A 139 -18.28 4.24 -3.15
CA PRO A 139 -17.78 3.08 -2.42
C PRO A 139 -16.41 2.65 -2.97
N ILE A 140 -15.41 2.61 -2.07
CA ILE A 140 -14.01 2.32 -2.36
C ILE A 140 -13.52 1.34 -1.29
N LEU A 141 -13.01 0.17 -1.69
CA LEU A 141 -12.44 -0.84 -0.77
C LEU A 141 -13.35 -1.18 0.42
N GLY A 142 -14.65 -1.30 0.15
CA GLY A 142 -15.65 -1.62 1.17
C GLY A 142 -15.89 -0.48 2.18
N ARG A 143 -15.56 0.77 1.82
CA ARG A 143 -15.80 1.98 2.61
C ARG A 143 -16.53 3.02 1.77
N GLU A 144 -17.31 3.87 2.42
CA GLU A 144 -17.95 5.03 1.81
C GLU A 144 -17.05 6.26 1.94
N ILE A 145 -16.63 6.83 0.81
CA ILE A 145 -15.88 8.08 0.76
C ILE A 145 -16.79 9.17 0.20
N LEU A 146 -16.97 10.23 0.97
CA LEU A 146 -17.64 11.45 0.50
C LEU A 146 -16.64 12.27 -0.30
N VAL A 147 -17.04 12.67 -1.50
CA VAL A 147 -16.30 13.55 -2.39
C VAL A 147 -16.93 14.93 -2.29
N ASP A 148 -16.30 15.79 -1.50
CA ASP A 148 -16.72 17.18 -1.31
C ASP A 148 -16.20 18.00 -2.49
N ARG A 149 -17.06 18.16 -3.49
CA ARG A 149 -16.73 18.83 -4.76
C ARG A 149 -16.49 20.32 -4.59
N ARG A 150 -17.03 20.95 -3.55
CA ARG A 150 -16.92 22.39 -3.31
C ARG A 150 -15.64 22.76 -2.55
N ASN A 151 -15.26 21.94 -1.58
CA ASN A 151 -14.06 22.18 -0.76
C ASN A 151 -12.85 21.38 -1.25
N HIS A 152 -12.96 20.68 -2.39
CA HIS A 152 -11.91 19.88 -3.03
C HIS A 152 -11.26 18.91 -2.04
N SER A 153 -12.09 18.11 -1.36
CA SER A 153 -11.60 17.18 -0.34
C SER A 153 -12.31 15.83 -0.36
N LEU A 154 -11.56 14.79 -0.03
CA LEU A 154 -12.12 13.49 0.30
C LEU A 154 -12.39 13.41 1.79
N ARG A 155 -13.51 12.79 2.18
CA ARG A 155 -13.89 12.62 3.58
C ARG A 155 -14.35 11.20 3.85
N ARG A 156 -14.02 10.69 5.04
CA ARG A 156 -14.45 9.37 5.51
C ARG A 156 -15.38 9.50 6.70
N LYS A 157 -16.24 8.51 6.88
CA LYS A 157 -17.19 8.48 8.00
C LYS A 157 -16.56 7.80 9.22
N LYS A 158 -16.46 8.51 10.34
CA LYS A 158 -15.98 7.98 11.62
C LYS A 158 -16.89 8.45 12.75
N LEU A 159 -17.41 7.50 13.53
CA LEU A 159 -18.35 7.76 14.64
C LEU A 159 -19.57 8.62 14.22
N GLY A 160 -20.01 8.51 12.96
CA GLY A 160 -21.14 9.27 12.42
C GLY A 160 -20.77 10.61 11.77
N GLU A 161 -19.54 11.10 11.94
CA GLU A 161 -19.07 12.36 11.38
C GLU A 161 -18.16 12.15 10.17
N TRP A 162 -18.15 13.11 9.25
CA TRP A 162 -17.26 13.12 8.10
C TRP A 162 -15.94 13.84 8.45
N GLU A 163 -14.82 13.12 8.47
CA GLU A 163 -13.49 13.69 8.68
C GLU A 163 -12.69 13.73 7.36
N PRO A 164 -11.89 14.79 7.12
CA PRO A 164 -11.03 14.86 5.93
C PRO A 164 -10.04 13.70 5.85
N VAL A 165 -9.78 13.26 4.63
CA VAL A 165 -8.80 12.24 4.28
C VAL A 165 -7.69 12.89 3.47
N ALA A 166 -6.49 12.89 4.02
CA ALA A 166 -5.30 13.36 3.32
C ALA A 166 -4.52 12.15 2.79
N HIS A 167 -4.77 11.78 1.53
CA HIS A 167 -4.11 10.65 0.88
C HIS A 167 -3.97 10.90 -0.64
N PRO A 168 -2.87 11.52 -1.10
CA PRO A 168 -2.74 12.04 -2.47
C PRO A 168 -3.00 11.02 -3.58
N LEU A 169 -2.54 9.77 -3.43
CA LEU A 169 -2.81 8.71 -4.42
C LEU A 169 -4.30 8.34 -4.47
N LEU A 170 -5.00 8.36 -3.32
CA LEU A 170 -6.43 8.04 -3.29
C LEU A 170 -7.19 9.17 -3.97
N GLU A 171 -6.88 10.42 -3.59
CA GLU A 171 -7.47 11.62 -4.18
C GLU A 171 -7.29 11.64 -5.70
N LEU A 172 -6.06 11.46 -6.19
CA LEU A 172 -5.79 11.38 -7.63
C LEU A 172 -6.62 10.29 -8.31
N LEU A 173 -6.65 9.07 -7.76
CA LEU A 173 -7.37 7.96 -8.38
C LEU A 173 -8.89 8.14 -8.35
N VAL A 174 -9.44 8.73 -7.28
CA VAL A 174 -10.86 9.07 -7.18
C VAL A 174 -11.24 10.07 -8.26
N LEU A 175 -10.46 11.14 -8.42
CA LEU A 175 -10.70 12.15 -9.45
C LEU A 175 -10.58 11.57 -10.86
N VAL A 176 -9.52 10.80 -11.12
CA VAL A 176 -9.33 10.12 -12.41
C VAL A 176 -10.52 9.20 -12.72
N TYR A 177 -10.94 8.36 -11.77
CA TYR A 177 -12.08 7.48 -11.95
C TYR A 177 -13.36 8.27 -12.24
N LEU A 178 -13.67 9.30 -11.47
CA LEU A 178 -14.88 10.11 -11.64
C LEU A 178 -14.90 10.88 -12.97
N LEU A 179 -13.74 11.34 -13.45
CA LEU A 179 -13.63 12.06 -14.71
C LEU A 179 -13.68 11.15 -15.94
N GLN A 180 -13.16 9.92 -15.82
CA GLN A 180 -12.99 8.98 -16.93
C GLN A 180 -14.04 7.85 -16.99
N ALA A 181 -14.74 7.55 -15.88
CA ALA A 181 -15.76 6.52 -15.87
C ALA A 181 -16.80 6.80 -16.96
N GLY A 182 -16.92 5.87 -17.89
CA GLY A 182 -17.94 5.84 -18.93
C GLY A 182 -19.08 4.88 -18.61
N PRO A 183 -20.06 4.71 -19.52
CA PRO A 183 -21.24 3.88 -19.28
C PRO A 183 -20.95 2.36 -19.26
N GLN A 184 -19.83 1.92 -19.86
CA GLN A 184 -19.46 0.51 -19.99
C GLN A 184 -19.51 -0.24 -18.65
N LEU A 185 -20.18 -1.40 -18.58
CA LEU A 185 -20.23 -2.22 -17.37
C LEU A 185 -19.14 -3.30 -17.40
N LEU A 186 -18.98 -4.03 -16.28
CA LEU A 186 -18.08 -5.18 -16.19
C LEU A 186 -18.36 -6.18 -17.31
N SER A 187 -17.31 -6.55 -18.03
CA SER A 187 -17.37 -7.52 -19.13
C SER A 187 -17.45 -8.96 -18.62
N ARG A 188 -16.99 -9.19 -17.38
CA ARG A 188 -16.76 -10.50 -16.74
C ARG A 188 -15.69 -11.35 -17.43
N GLU A 189 -14.89 -10.74 -18.29
CA GLU A 189 -13.68 -11.35 -18.86
C GLU A 189 -12.49 -10.99 -17.96
N LEU A 190 -11.86 -11.99 -17.35
CA LEU A 190 -10.67 -11.80 -16.51
C LEU A 190 -9.41 -11.84 -17.35
N VAL A 191 -8.55 -10.83 -17.18
CA VAL A 191 -7.34 -10.63 -17.97
C VAL A 191 -6.17 -10.28 -17.07
N SER A 192 -4.98 -10.76 -17.42
CA SER A 192 -3.74 -10.36 -16.76
C SER A 192 -3.22 -9.02 -17.30
N ALA A 193 -2.27 -8.41 -16.59
CA ALA A 193 -1.59 -7.20 -17.06
C ALA A 193 -0.97 -7.35 -18.47
N LYS A 194 -0.56 -8.57 -18.83
CA LYS A 194 0.05 -8.89 -20.14
C LYS A 194 -0.96 -8.93 -21.28
N GLU A 195 -2.25 -9.05 -20.96
CA GLU A 195 -3.33 -9.15 -21.93
C GLU A 195 -4.04 -7.80 -22.14
N LEU A 196 -3.75 -6.79 -21.32
CA LEU A 196 -4.24 -5.43 -21.51
C LEU A 196 -3.64 -4.80 -22.78
N LYS A 197 -4.39 -3.92 -23.46
CA LYS A 197 -3.91 -3.11 -24.59
C LYS A 197 -2.62 -2.34 -24.26
N THR A 198 -2.48 -1.96 -23.00
CA THR A 198 -1.33 -1.22 -22.46
C THR A 198 -0.32 -2.13 -21.75
N ALA A 199 -0.25 -3.43 -22.07
CA ALA A 199 0.64 -4.41 -21.43
C ALA A 199 2.12 -3.95 -21.35
N HIS A 200 2.60 -3.25 -22.37
CA HIS A 200 3.96 -2.69 -22.44
C HIS A 200 4.27 -1.66 -21.35
N PHE A 201 3.24 -1.12 -20.67
CA PHE A 201 3.41 -0.21 -19.55
C PHE A 201 3.86 -0.97 -18.28
N PHE A 202 3.40 -2.20 -18.05
CA PHE A 202 3.59 -2.89 -16.76
C PHE A 202 4.90 -3.67 -16.66
N GLN A 203 6.02 -3.01 -16.96
CA GLN A 203 7.37 -3.61 -16.96
C GLN A 203 8.42 -2.64 -16.39
N GLY A 204 9.53 -3.19 -15.88
CA GLY A 204 10.60 -2.39 -15.29
C GLY A 204 10.10 -1.55 -14.10
N PRO A 205 10.35 -0.22 -14.06
CA PRO A 205 9.89 0.66 -12.98
C PRO A 205 8.37 0.65 -12.76
N HIS A 206 7.61 0.25 -13.78
CA HIS A 206 6.15 0.21 -13.79
C HIS A 206 5.58 -1.21 -13.58
N GLU A 207 6.41 -2.17 -13.14
CA GLU A 207 5.89 -3.44 -12.66
C GLU A 207 4.86 -3.23 -11.53
N LEU A 208 3.84 -4.09 -11.49
CA LEU A 208 2.79 -4.00 -10.50
C LEU A 208 3.35 -4.17 -9.09
N ASN A 209 3.08 -3.20 -8.21
CA ASN A 209 3.58 -3.20 -6.84
C ASN A 209 2.82 -4.19 -5.96
N ILE A 210 3.18 -5.47 -6.06
CA ILE A 210 2.55 -6.59 -5.32
C ILE A 210 3.54 -7.35 -4.42
N GLY A 211 4.85 -7.05 -4.52
CA GLY A 211 5.90 -7.78 -3.79
C GLY A 211 5.75 -7.71 -2.27
N GLY A 212 5.32 -6.57 -1.72
CA GLY A 212 5.06 -6.44 -0.28
C GLY A 212 3.93 -7.36 0.20
N VAL A 213 2.86 -7.49 -0.60
CA VAL A 213 1.72 -8.39 -0.33
C VAL A 213 2.20 -9.84 -0.35
N LEU A 214 2.93 -10.25 -1.39
CA LEU A 214 3.49 -11.60 -1.49
C LEU A 214 4.43 -11.91 -0.31
N LYS A 215 5.32 -10.98 0.05
CA LYS A 215 6.23 -11.15 1.19
C LYS A 215 5.49 -11.30 2.51
N ARG A 216 4.39 -10.57 2.71
CA ARG A 216 3.60 -10.64 3.95
C ARG A 216 2.77 -11.91 4.03
N PHE A 217 2.16 -12.31 2.93
CA PHE A 217 1.07 -13.29 2.93
C PHE A 217 1.38 -14.61 2.22
N GLY A 218 2.53 -14.73 1.54
CA GLY A 218 2.89 -15.90 0.73
C GLY A 218 2.74 -17.26 1.44
N ARG A 219 2.90 -17.29 2.76
CA ARG A 219 2.71 -18.46 3.63
C ARG A 219 1.70 -18.22 4.76
N ASP A 220 0.78 -17.29 4.54
CA ASP A 220 -0.25 -16.87 5.50
C ASP A 220 -1.58 -16.62 4.78
N LEU A 221 -2.16 -17.68 4.20
CA LEU A 221 -3.47 -17.62 3.54
C LEU A 221 -4.56 -17.07 4.45
N LYS A 222 -4.51 -17.41 5.75
CA LYS A 222 -5.49 -16.92 6.74
C LYS A 222 -5.40 -15.41 6.91
N GLY A 223 -4.18 -14.87 7.02
CA GLY A 223 -3.92 -13.44 7.07
C GLY A 223 -4.39 -12.72 5.81
N PHE A 224 -4.12 -13.31 4.63
CA PHE A 224 -4.58 -12.75 3.36
C PHE A 224 -6.10 -12.69 3.25
N ARG A 225 -6.80 -13.79 3.58
CA ARG A 225 -8.27 -13.85 3.59
C ARG A 225 -8.86 -12.77 4.48
N LYS A 226 -8.37 -12.68 5.73
CA LYS A 226 -8.82 -11.65 6.68
C LYS A 226 -8.58 -10.23 6.18
N ALA A 227 -7.42 -9.98 5.57
CA ALA A 227 -7.11 -8.67 5.00
C ALA A 227 -8.05 -8.32 3.84
N ALA A 228 -8.23 -9.23 2.87
CA ALA A 228 -9.09 -9.02 1.72
C ALA A 228 -10.58 -8.83 2.12
N GLU A 229 -11.10 -9.67 3.01
CA GLU A 229 -12.47 -9.56 3.54
C GLU A 229 -12.71 -8.21 4.24
N SER A 230 -11.71 -7.70 4.98
CA SER A 230 -11.83 -6.39 5.65
C SER A 230 -11.93 -5.20 4.68
N LEU A 231 -11.51 -5.39 3.42
CA LEU A 231 -11.66 -4.45 2.30
C LEU A 231 -12.95 -4.68 1.50
N GLY A 232 -13.89 -5.49 2.03
CA GLY A 232 -15.09 -5.90 1.31
C GLY A 232 -14.82 -6.87 0.17
N GLY A 233 -13.67 -7.55 0.17
CA GLY A 233 -13.32 -8.53 -0.84
C GLY A 233 -14.20 -9.77 -0.80
N GLU A 234 -14.58 -10.26 -1.98
CA GLU A 234 -15.40 -11.45 -2.16
C GLU A 234 -14.53 -12.63 -2.61
N GLY A 235 -14.58 -13.75 -1.90
CA GLY A 235 -13.80 -14.95 -2.21
C GLY A 235 -14.08 -15.51 -3.62
N GLN A 236 -13.03 -16.02 -4.28
CA GLN A 236 -13.06 -16.60 -5.62
C GLN A 236 -12.37 -17.97 -5.62
N SER A 237 -12.79 -18.87 -6.50
CA SER A 237 -12.21 -20.21 -6.68
C SER A 237 -11.19 -20.24 -7.82
N LEU A 238 -10.15 -19.41 -7.76
CA LEU A 238 -9.14 -19.24 -8.83
C LEU A 238 -7.69 -19.54 -8.38
N ALA A 239 -7.46 -19.66 -7.07
CA ALA A 239 -6.17 -19.97 -6.44
C ALA A 239 -6.45 -20.50 -5.01
N ASP A 240 -5.41 -20.83 -4.23
CA ASP A 240 -5.56 -21.29 -2.83
C ASP A 240 -6.26 -20.25 -1.95
N ALA A 241 -6.01 -18.97 -2.24
CA ALA A 241 -6.88 -17.87 -1.87
C ALA A 241 -6.96 -16.85 -2.99
N ALA A 242 -8.17 -16.58 -3.47
CA ALA A 242 -8.41 -15.53 -4.45
C ALA A 242 -9.57 -14.63 -3.99
N PHE A 243 -9.44 -13.32 -4.24
CA PHE A 243 -10.46 -12.35 -3.85
C PHE A 243 -10.69 -11.32 -4.94
N ARG A 244 -11.97 -11.03 -5.20
CA ARG A 244 -12.43 -9.86 -5.94
C ARG A 244 -12.55 -8.70 -4.96
N ILE A 245 -11.62 -7.75 -5.01
CA ILE A 245 -11.58 -6.57 -4.15
C ILE A 245 -12.30 -5.41 -4.86
N PRO A 246 -13.32 -4.78 -4.25
CA PRO A 246 -14.06 -3.67 -4.85
C PRO A 246 -13.25 -2.37 -4.78
N ALA A 247 -12.22 -2.23 -5.62
CA ALA A 247 -11.34 -1.06 -5.62
C ALA A 247 -12.11 0.22 -6.05
N PHE A 248 -12.82 0.16 -7.17
CA PHE A 248 -13.89 1.08 -7.54
C PHE A 248 -15.12 0.29 -8.00
N PRO A 249 -16.33 0.91 -8.04
CA PRO A 249 -17.56 0.18 -8.36
C PRO A 249 -17.52 -0.59 -9.69
N LYS A 250 -16.86 -0.01 -10.70
CA LYS A 250 -16.73 -0.59 -12.05
C LYS A 250 -15.33 -1.11 -12.36
N VAL A 251 -14.43 -1.08 -11.38
CA VAL A 251 -13.05 -1.54 -11.51
C VAL A 251 -12.66 -2.36 -10.28
N PRO A 252 -13.19 -3.60 -10.14
CA PRO A 252 -12.69 -4.53 -9.14
C PRO A 252 -11.30 -5.06 -9.54
N LEU A 253 -10.48 -5.37 -8.55
CA LEU A 253 -9.19 -6.06 -8.74
C LEU A 253 -9.26 -7.47 -8.19
N TYR A 254 -8.64 -8.42 -8.88
CA TYR A 254 -8.64 -9.83 -8.48
C TYR A 254 -7.24 -10.21 -8.02
N TYR A 255 -7.04 -10.42 -6.73
CA TYR A 255 -5.77 -10.89 -6.19
C TYR A 255 -5.83 -12.40 -6.00
N LEU A 256 -4.90 -13.13 -6.64
CA LEU A 256 -4.79 -14.59 -6.61
C LEU A 256 -3.48 -14.98 -5.95
N LEU A 257 -3.57 -15.67 -4.81
CA LEU A 257 -2.44 -16.13 -4.03
C LEU A 257 -2.38 -17.66 -4.04
N TRP A 258 -1.27 -18.20 -4.51
CA TRP A 258 -0.88 -19.59 -4.33
C TRP A 258 0.12 -19.66 -3.18
N GLU A 259 -0.20 -20.48 -2.18
CA GLU A 259 0.66 -20.68 -1.01
C GLU A 259 1.92 -21.42 -1.44
N GLY A 260 3.08 -20.96 -0.94
CA GLY A 260 4.33 -21.66 -1.16
C GLY A 260 4.47 -22.82 -0.17
N ASP A 261 5.06 -23.91 -0.61
CA ASP A 261 5.38 -25.08 0.20
C ASP A 261 6.91 -25.27 0.31
N GLU A 262 7.35 -26.49 0.62
CA GLU A 262 8.78 -26.82 0.72
C GLU A 262 9.47 -26.91 -0.65
N GLU A 263 8.71 -27.14 -1.73
CA GLU A 263 9.23 -27.36 -3.09
C GLU A 263 9.04 -26.13 -3.98
N PHE A 264 8.01 -25.32 -3.74
CA PHE A 264 7.62 -24.18 -4.58
C PHE A 264 7.48 -22.88 -3.78
N ASP A 265 8.06 -21.81 -4.32
CA ASP A 265 7.88 -20.46 -3.78
C ASP A 265 6.43 -19.97 -3.92
N PRO A 266 5.94 -19.16 -2.98
CA PRO A 266 4.60 -18.59 -3.08
C PRO A 266 4.49 -17.66 -4.29
N ARG A 267 3.30 -17.61 -4.88
CA ARG A 267 3.03 -16.78 -6.06
C ARG A 267 1.81 -15.91 -5.85
N LEU A 268 1.92 -14.65 -6.24
CA LEU A 268 0.82 -13.69 -6.27
C LEU A 268 0.61 -13.20 -7.69
N SER A 269 -0.64 -13.07 -8.12
CA SER A 269 -1.00 -12.44 -9.39
C SER A 269 -2.21 -11.52 -9.20
N VAL A 270 -2.26 -10.45 -10.00
CA VAL A 270 -3.41 -9.56 -10.06
C VAL A 270 -4.04 -9.67 -11.44
N LEU A 271 -5.33 -9.95 -11.48
CA LEU A 271 -6.16 -9.95 -12.68
C LEU A 271 -7.15 -8.77 -12.63
N PHE A 272 -7.65 -8.43 -13.80
CA PHE A 272 -8.57 -7.32 -14.03
C PHE A 272 -9.79 -7.81 -14.80
N ASP A 273 -10.93 -7.16 -14.64
CA ASP A 273 -11.99 -7.24 -15.65
C ASP A 273 -11.56 -6.44 -16.89
N ARG A 274 -11.72 -6.99 -18.10
CA ARG A 274 -11.37 -6.30 -19.37
C ARG A 274 -11.97 -4.89 -19.47
N SER A 275 -13.12 -4.63 -18.84
CA SER A 275 -13.76 -3.31 -18.85
C SER A 275 -12.90 -2.20 -18.22
N ILE A 276 -11.85 -2.53 -17.45
CA ILE A 276 -10.92 -1.56 -16.87
C ILE A 276 -10.34 -0.61 -17.93
N GLU A 277 -10.10 -1.11 -19.15
CA GLU A 277 -9.55 -0.32 -20.26
C GLU A 277 -10.49 0.79 -20.76
N ALA A 278 -11.78 0.69 -20.43
CA ALA A 278 -12.78 1.71 -20.74
C ALA A 278 -12.90 2.77 -19.64
N HIS A 279 -12.19 2.60 -18.52
CA HIS A 279 -12.35 3.44 -17.32
C HIS A 279 -11.04 4.07 -16.85
N LEU A 280 -9.90 3.42 -17.04
CA LEU A 280 -8.62 3.87 -16.52
C LEU A 280 -7.48 3.72 -17.54
N SER A 281 -6.60 4.70 -17.56
CA SER A 281 -5.30 4.64 -18.24
C SER A 281 -4.31 3.73 -17.48
N ALA A 282 -3.21 3.33 -18.13
CA ALA A 282 -2.27 2.34 -17.60
C ALA A 282 -1.60 2.77 -16.27
N ASP A 283 -1.26 4.05 -16.15
CA ASP A 283 -0.74 4.70 -14.94
C ASP A 283 -1.76 4.69 -13.79
N ALA A 284 -3.04 4.95 -14.10
CA ALA A 284 -4.12 4.86 -13.12
C ALA A 284 -4.38 3.42 -12.66
N ILE A 285 -4.30 2.44 -13.57
CA ILE A 285 -4.36 1.01 -13.23
C ILE A 285 -3.21 0.63 -12.29
N TRP A 286 -1.98 1.04 -12.62
CA TRP A 286 -0.82 0.80 -11.77
C TRP A 286 -0.98 1.44 -10.38
N GLY A 287 -1.42 2.70 -10.33
CA GLY A 287 -1.69 3.41 -9.09
C GLY A 287 -2.77 2.73 -8.25
N LEU A 288 -3.83 2.22 -8.89
CA LEU A 288 -4.89 1.49 -8.21
C LEU A 288 -4.38 0.19 -7.57
N VAL A 289 -3.56 -0.58 -8.29
CA VAL A 289 -2.91 -1.77 -7.72
C VAL A 289 -2.01 -1.39 -6.53
N ALA A 290 -1.24 -0.29 -6.64
CA ALA A 290 -0.41 0.18 -5.53
C ALA A 290 -1.24 0.67 -4.32
N LEU A 291 -2.42 1.25 -4.54
CA LEU A 291 -3.36 1.62 -3.49
C LEU A 291 -3.92 0.38 -2.78
N VAL A 292 -4.41 -0.60 -3.54
CA VAL A 292 -5.02 -1.83 -2.99
C VAL A 292 -3.99 -2.71 -2.29
N SER A 293 -2.80 -2.87 -2.87
CA SER A 293 -1.70 -3.62 -2.23
C SER A 293 -1.30 -3.01 -0.88
N ASP A 294 -1.19 -1.69 -0.80
CA ASP A 294 -0.89 -1.00 0.46
C ASP A 294 -2.05 -1.11 1.46
N ALA A 295 -3.30 -1.03 0.99
CA ALA A 295 -4.48 -1.26 1.81
C ALA A 295 -4.46 -2.67 2.44
N LEU A 296 -4.23 -3.72 1.64
CA LEU A 296 -4.09 -5.10 2.13
C LEU A 296 -3.03 -5.22 3.23
N LEU A 297 -1.90 -4.53 3.08
CA LEU A 297 -0.83 -4.51 4.07
C LEU A 297 -1.13 -3.67 5.30
N LYS A 298 -2.10 -2.74 5.24
CA LYS A 298 -2.48 -1.78 6.29
C LYS A 298 -3.71 -2.20 7.11
N THR A 299 -4.55 -3.08 6.59
CA THR A 299 -5.74 -3.61 7.27
C THR A 299 -5.49 -4.11 8.71
N PRO A 300 -6.49 -4.01 9.60
CA PRO A 300 -7.81 -3.39 9.37
C PRO A 300 -7.80 -1.85 9.38
N ASP A 301 -6.69 -1.24 9.81
CA ASP A 301 -6.57 0.21 10.03
C ASP A 301 -6.19 0.94 8.73
N LEU A 302 -7.17 1.19 7.87
CA LEU A 302 -6.96 2.04 6.69
C LEU A 302 -6.89 3.52 7.09
N PRO A 303 -6.00 4.31 6.44
CA PRO A 303 -5.90 5.73 6.69
C PRO A 303 -7.06 6.55 6.09
N PHE A 304 -7.95 5.89 5.34
CA PHE A 304 -9.14 6.47 4.72
C PHE A 304 -10.37 5.57 4.93
#